data_AF-A0AAD1ZR56-F1
#
_entry.id   AF-A0AAD1ZR56-F1
#
_cell.length_a   1.000
_cell.length_b   1.000
_cell.length_c   1.000
_cell.angle_alpha   90.00
_cell.angle_beta   90.00
_cell.angle_gamma   90.00
#
_symmetry.space_group_name_H-M   'P 1'
#
loop_
_entity.id
_entity.type
_entity.pdbx_description
1 polymer ?
#
loop_
_entity_poly.entity_id
_entity_poly.type
_entity_poly.pdbx_seq_one_letter_code
_entity_poly.pdbx_strand_id
1 'polypeptide(L)'
;MGVANPDLKWRPLKFVTLLTALVVQVQHSLQRRSTHPLHHLVETVNNYGGPYIGLLMAYPTEEAALLTSRFFVPSSNVPSIDLAGRRFNVGKIKGVDVIYVMSGEQTLNAGITVQILLDVFDIKGIVHYGTAGSANDSLHTGDVSVPLYLAFTGSWKWKEFQSPDGDLAELKFGAYNLPEKGENSLAKIEYTYQQLYSNGKPMQQAFWLPVDANWFSVATQLQELDVVLQQCLDEKFCLPTKPKVVYGLRGSTADIFVDNAAYRKFLFNKFNISTVDEESSAVVMTSISNGVPCIVFRGVSDLAGAGNKLESTSSSSLAALNALSITVQILLDVFDIKGIVHYGTAGSANDSLYTGDVSVPLYLAFTGSWKWKEFQSPDGDLAELKFGAYNLPEKGENSLAKIEYTYQQLYSNGKPMQQVFWLPVDANWFSVSTQLQELDVVLQQCLDEKFCLPTKPKVVYGLRGSTADIFVNNAAYRKFLFNKFNISTVDEESSAVVMTSISNGVPCIVFRGVSDLAGAGNKLESTSSSSLAALNALSVAVEFIGLVGQQTNLRHDD
;
A
#
# COMPACT_ATOMS: atom_id res chain seq x y z
N MET A 1 -47.53 -65.82 -21.43
CA MET A 1 -48.69 -65.85 -20.52
C MET A 1 -48.62 -64.58 -19.68
N GLY A 2 -49.56 -63.66 -19.86
CA GLY A 2 -49.70 -62.52 -18.97
C GLY A 2 -50.40 -62.91 -17.66
N VAL A 3 -50.29 -62.07 -16.63
CA VAL A 3 -51.37 -61.40 -15.87
C VAL A 3 -50.73 -60.25 -15.05
N ALA A 4 -51.52 -59.19 -14.83
CA ALA A 4 -51.21 -57.81 -14.43
C ALA A 4 -50.96 -57.54 -12.92
N ASN A 5 -50.12 -56.50 -12.64
CA ASN A 5 -50.26 -55.27 -11.79
C ASN A 5 -51.08 -55.27 -10.47
N PRO A 6 -50.95 -54.28 -9.53
CA PRO A 6 -49.94 -53.22 -9.29
C PRO A 6 -49.47 -53.12 -7.81
N ASP A 7 -48.44 -52.29 -7.55
CA ASP A 7 -48.31 -51.37 -6.39
C ASP A 7 -46.87 -51.29 -5.88
N LEU A 8 -46.11 -50.29 -6.36
CA LEU A 8 -45.36 -49.44 -5.43
C LEU A 8 -44.98 -48.13 -6.13
N LYS A 9 -45.58 -47.04 -5.63
CA LYS A 9 -45.35 -45.66 -6.04
C LYS A 9 -43.88 -45.26 -5.86
N TRP A 10 -43.34 -44.58 -6.85
CA TRP A 10 -42.13 -43.78 -6.77
C TRP A 10 -42.21 -42.76 -5.62
N ARG A 11 -41.16 -42.71 -4.78
CA ARG A 11 -40.81 -41.52 -4.00
C ARG A 11 -39.35 -41.15 -4.29
N PRO A 12 -39.07 -40.06 -5.03
CA PRO A 12 -37.73 -39.51 -5.13
C PRO A 12 -37.51 -38.60 -3.92
N LEU A 13 -37.11 -39.16 -2.79
CA LEU A 13 -36.82 -38.35 -1.58
C LEU A 13 -35.65 -38.90 -0.75
N LYS A 14 -34.65 -39.49 -1.41
CA LYS A 14 -33.41 -39.95 -0.74
C LYS A 14 -32.11 -39.54 -1.42
N PHE A 15 -32.15 -38.90 -2.60
CA PHE A 15 -30.95 -38.39 -3.28
C PHE A 15 -30.65 -36.92 -3.00
N VAL A 16 -31.67 -36.12 -2.64
CA VAL A 16 -31.47 -34.68 -2.32
C VAL A 16 -30.90 -34.50 -0.91
N THR A 17 -31.19 -35.40 0.03
CA THR A 17 -30.69 -35.32 1.41
C THR A 17 -29.21 -35.69 1.57
N LEU A 18 -28.65 -36.51 0.67
CA LEU A 18 -27.23 -36.84 0.72
C LEU A 18 -26.34 -35.73 0.15
N LEU A 19 -26.83 -35.01 -0.88
CA LEU A 19 -26.14 -33.84 -1.43
C LEU A 19 -26.21 -32.63 -0.49
N THR A 20 -27.33 -32.40 0.20
CA THR A 20 -27.38 -31.34 1.22
C THR A 20 -26.52 -31.68 2.44
N ALA A 21 -26.41 -32.95 2.83
CA ALA A 21 -25.50 -33.36 3.90
C ALA A 21 -24.02 -33.19 3.49
N LEU A 22 -23.67 -33.44 2.22
CA LEU A 22 -22.30 -33.19 1.72
C LEU A 22 -22.01 -31.69 1.55
N VAL A 23 -22.96 -30.89 1.06
CA VAL A 23 -22.77 -29.43 0.90
C VAL A 23 -22.67 -28.73 2.27
N VAL A 24 -23.38 -29.23 3.30
CA VAL A 24 -23.21 -28.75 4.69
C VAL A 24 -21.88 -29.21 5.30
N GLN A 25 -21.27 -30.31 4.82
CA GLN A 25 -19.95 -30.74 5.27
C GLN A 25 -18.76 -30.07 4.55
N VAL A 26 -18.99 -29.28 3.49
CA VAL A 26 -17.91 -28.51 2.82
C VAL A 26 -17.76 -27.09 3.37
N GLN A 27 -18.61 -26.63 4.30
CA GLN A 27 -18.43 -25.34 5.00
C GLN A 27 -17.83 -25.46 6.41
N HIS A 28 -17.40 -26.63 6.84
CA HIS A 28 -16.68 -26.80 8.11
C HIS A 28 -15.16 -26.81 7.90
N SER A 29 -14.61 -25.68 7.46
CA SER A 29 -13.24 -25.29 7.78
C SER A 29 -13.29 -23.90 8.41
N LEU A 30 -13.01 -23.84 9.72
CA LEU A 30 -12.94 -22.63 10.55
C LEU A 30 -14.27 -21.99 11.00
N GLN A 31 -15.30 -22.77 11.32
CA GLN A 31 -16.30 -22.27 12.27
C GLN A 31 -15.71 -22.29 13.68
N ARG A 32 -15.09 -21.17 14.08
CA ARG A 32 -14.88 -20.81 15.48
C ARG A 32 -16.19 -21.04 16.25
N ARG A 33 -16.10 -21.50 17.50
CA ARG A 33 -17.26 -21.64 18.38
C ARG A 33 -18.04 -20.32 18.38
N SER A 34 -19.17 -20.28 17.70
CA SER A 34 -20.12 -19.16 17.67
C SER A 34 -20.63 -18.78 19.07
N THR A 35 -20.35 -19.62 20.06
CA THR A 35 -20.65 -19.41 21.49
C THR A 35 -19.58 -18.63 22.25
N HIS A 36 -18.47 -18.21 21.63
CA HIS A 36 -17.45 -17.41 22.32
C HIS A 36 -17.98 -15.98 22.54
N PRO A 37 -17.90 -15.41 23.76
CA PRO A 37 -18.47 -14.08 24.06
C PRO A 37 -17.95 -12.94 23.18
N LEU A 38 -16.73 -13.08 22.66
CA LEU A 38 -16.09 -12.09 21.78
C LEU A 38 -16.35 -12.32 20.28
N HIS A 39 -17.16 -13.32 19.89
CA HIS A 39 -17.37 -13.65 18.48
C HIS A 39 -17.93 -12.47 17.68
N HIS A 40 -18.99 -11.83 18.19
CA HIS A 40 -19.59 -10.65 17.55
C HIS A 40 -18.61 -9.48 17.46
N LEU A 41 -17.75 -9.28 18.47
CA LEU A 41 -16.78 -8.18 18.47
C LEU A 41 -15.67 -8.40 17.43
N VAL A 42 -15.20 -9.65 17.28
CA VAL A 42 -14.24 -10.03 16.24
C VAL A 42 -14.86 -9.89 14.85
N GLU A 43 -16.10 -10.33 14.67
CA GLU A 43 -16.84 -10.15 13.42
C GLU A 43 -17.04 -8.67 13.10
N THR A 44 -17.34 -7.84 14.10
CA THR A 44 -17.39 -6.39 13.95
C THR A 44 -16.04 -5.85 13.48
N VAL A 45 -14.92 -6.27 14.07
CA VAL A 45 -13.59 -5.82 13.61
C VAL A 45 -13.32 -6.23 12.17
N ASN A 46 -13.58 -7.48 11.80
CA ASN A 46 -13.32 -7.97 10.45
C ASN A 46 -14.28 -7.43 9.39
N ASN A 47 -15.49 -7.01 9.78
CA ASN A 47 -16.47 -6.43 8.87
C ASN A 47 -16.28 -4.92 8.72
N TYR A 48 -15.99 -4.17 9.78
CA TYR A 48 -15.87 -2.71 9.71
C TYR A 48 -14.49 -2.20 9.26
N GLY A 49 -13.56 -3.09 8.96
CA GLY A 49 -12.26 -2.72 8.39
C GLY A 49 -11.44 -3.93 7.94
N GLY A 50 -10.25 -3.64 7.43
CA GLY A 50 -9.35 -4.64 6.86
C GLY A 50 -9.52 -4.85 5.35
N PRO A 51 -8.76 -5.78 4.73
CA PRO A 51 -7.78 -6.63 5.37
C PRO A 51 -6.62 -5.84 6.01
N TYR A 52 -6.31 -6.19 7.26
CA TYR A 52 -5.38 -5.47 8.12
C TYR A 52 -3.93 -5.88 7.87
N ILE A 53 -3.01 -4.97 8.15
CA ILE A 53 -1.62 -5.33 8.44
C ILE A 53 -1.50 -5.66 9.92
N GLY A 54 -1.00 -6.85 10.22
CA GLY A 54 -0.61 -7.23 11.58
C GLY A 54 0.74 -6.63 11.93
N LEU A 55 0.79 -5.76 12.94
CA LEU A 55 2.01 -5.10 13.39
C LEU A 55 2.47 -5.69 14.73
N LEU A 56 3.60 -6.40 14.71
CA LEU A 56 4.13 -7.10 15.88
C LEU A 56 5.36 -6.41 16.47
N MET A 57 5.35 -6.33 17.80
CA MET A 57 6.43 -5.87 18.67
C MET A 57 6.49 -6.79 19.89
N ALA A 58 7.65 -6.93 20.51
CA ALA A 58 7.88 -7.87 21.60
C ALA A 58 8.10 -7.17 22.94
N TYR A 59 8.77 -6.02 22.92
CA TYR A 59 9.29 -5.35 24.12
C TYR A 59 8.62 -3.98 24.36
N PRO A 60 8.37 -3.54 25.61
CA PRO A 60 7.67 -2.29 25.90
C PRO A 60 8.27 -1.03 25.25
N THR A 61 9.60 -0.98 25.07
CA THR A 61 10.27 0.14 24.38
C THR A 61 9.83 0.29 22.92
N GLU A 62 9.48 -0.82 22.28
CA GLU A 62 9.03 -0.84 20.88
C GLU A 62 7.60 -0.31 20.74
N GLU A 63 6.74 -0.62 21.71
CA GLU A 63 5.39 -0.03 21.82
C GLU A 63 5.48 1.46 22.15
N ALA A 64 6.36 1.83 23.09
CA ALA A 64 6.57 3.23 23.44
C ALA A 64 6.98 4.08 22.23
N ALA A 65 7.82 3.55 21.32
CA ALA A 65 8.15 4.22 20.06
C ALA A 65 6.90 4.51 19.20
N LEU A 66 5.97 3.55 19.08
CA LEU A 66 4.73 3.76 18.34
C LEU A 66 3.83 4.79 19.01
N LEU A 67 3.62 4.67 20.32
CA LEU A 67 2.74 5.57 21.07
C LEU A 67 3.25 7.01 21.08
N THR A 68 4.56 7.20 21.26
CA THR A 68 5.18 8.54 21.30
C THR A 68 5.18 9.22 19.93
N SER A 69 5.32 8.45 18.85
CA SER A 69 5.25 8.96 17.47
C SER A 69 3.86 9.50 17.08
N ARG A 70 2.81 9.07 17.78
CA ARG A 70 1.39 9.36 17.48
C ARG A 70 0.96 8.94 16.06
N PHE A 71 1.64 7.98 15.46
CA PHE A 71 1.28 7.47 14.14
C PHE A 71 0.01 6.63 14.14
N PHE A 72 -0.28 5.95 15.25
CA PHE A 72 -1.46 5.10 15.37
C PHE A 72 -2.69 5.90 15.82
N VAL A 73 -3.77 5.76 15.06
CA VAL A 73 -5.10 6.31 15.37
C VAL A 73 -6.03 5.13 15.68
N PRO A 74 -6.52 4.97 16.92
CA PRO A 74 -7.43 3.90 17.29
C PRO A 74 -8.75 3.96 16.51
N SER A 75 -9.36 2.80 16.26
CA SER A 75 -10.71 2.70 15.70
C SER A 75 -11.75 3.33 16.64
N SER A 76 -12.71 4.06 16.08
CA SER A 76 -13.83 4.65 16.84
C SER A 76 -14.84 3.60 17.31
N ASN A 77 -14.91 2.45 16.63
CA ASN A 77 -15.92 1.42 16.90
C ASN A 77 -15.41 0.43 17.94
N VAL A 78 -14.31 -0.26 17.61
CA VAL A 78 -13.66 -1.25 18.48
C VAL A 78 -12.17 -0.91 18.54
N PRO A 79 -11.70 -0.13 19.52
CA PRO A 79 -10.30 0.31 19.58
C PRO A 79 -9.33 -0.81 19.95
N SER A 80 -9.80 -1.84 20.66
CA SER A 80 -9.00 -3.01 21.00
C SER A 80 -9.84 -4.23 21.39
N ILE A 81 -9.23 -5.41 21.31
CA ILE A 81 -9.79 -6.67 21.80
C ILE A 81 -8.71 -7.43 22.58
N ASP A 82 -9.05 -7.90 23.78
CA ASP A 82 -8.16 -8.74 24.58
C ASP A 82 -8.43 -10.24 24.29
N LEU A 83 -7.42 -10.98 23.82
CA LEU A 83 -7.51 -12.41 23.49
C LEU A 83 -6.30 -13.15 24.04
N ALA A 84 -6.55 -14.25 24.77
CA ALA A 84 -5.51 -15.08 25.41
C ALA A 84 -4.45 -14.26 26.17
N GLY A 85 -4.90 -13.24 26.92
CA GLY A 85 -4.05 -12.37 27.73
C GLY A 85 -3.27 -11.30 26.95
N ARG A 86 -3.55 -11.11 25.65
CA ARG A 86 -2.91 -10.12 24.78
C ARG A 86 -3.91 -9.10 24.29
N ARG A 87 -3.49 -7.85 24.19
CA ARG A 87 -4.30 -6.76 23.65
C ARG A 87 -4.00 -6.54 22.18
N PHE A 88 -5.00 -6.76 21.34
CA PHE A 88 -4.98 -6.48 19.92
C PHE A 88 -5.59 -5.10 19.70
N ASN A 89 -4.75 -4.10 19.40
CA ASN A 89 -5.19 -2.72 19.21
C ASN A 89 -5.54 -2.50 17.74
N VAL A 90 -6.78 -2.09 17.47
CA VAL A 90 -7.34 -1.97 16.13
C VAL A 90 -7.43 -0.49 15.75
N GLY A 91 -6.89 -0.13 14.58
CA GLY A 91 -6.88 1.26 14.15
C GLY A 91 -6.20 1.45 12.81
N LYS A 92 -5.63 2.64 12.61
CA LYS A 92 -4.92 2.99 11.38
C LYS A 92 -3.57 3.62 11.65
N ILE A 93 -2.60 3.37 10.77
CA ILE A 93 -1.34 4.11 10.69
C ILE A 93 -1.28 4.78 9.31
N LYS A 94 -1.24 6.12 9.28
CA LYS A 94 -1.22 6.90 8.04
C LYS A 94 -2.35 6.55 7.03
N GLY A 95 -3.44 5.95 7.50
CA GLY A 95 -4.55 5.50 6.66
C GLY A 95 -4.56 4.00 6.36
N VAL A 96 -3.48 3.25 6.63
CA VAL A 96 -3.48 1.78 6.56
C VAL A 96 -4.21 1.22 7.75
N ASP A 97 -5.17 0.32 7.53
CA ASP A 97 -5.79 -0.48 8.57
C ASP A 97 -4.76 -1.44 9.20
N VAL A 98 -4.48 -1.23 10.50
CA VAL A 98 -3.47 -1.96 11.26
C VAL A 98 -4.09 -2.54 12.53
N ILE A 99 -3.72 -3.78 12.84
CA ILE A 99 -3.88 -4.35 14.17
C ILE A 99 -2.48 -4.54 14.75
N TYR A 100 -2.14 -3.77 15.77
CA TYR A 100 -0.86 -3.97 16.47
C TYR A 100 -1.04 -4.71 17.80
N VAL A 101 -0.06 -5.54 18.12
CA VAL A 101 -0.07 -6.36 19.34
C VAL A 101 1.34 -6.55 19.87
N MET A 102 1.48 -6.45 21.19
CA MET A 102 2.67 -6.90 21.90
C MET A 102 2.66 -8.43 22.02
N SER A 103 3.62 -9.11 21.41
CA SER A 103 3.72 -10.58 21.51
C SER A 103 4.17 -11.06 22.87
N GLY A 104 5.01 -10.26 23.54
CA GLY A 104 5.94 -10.71 24.57
C GLY A 104 7.22 -11.26 23.94
N GLU A 105 8.27 -11.32 24.75
CA GLU A 105 9.61 -11.81 24.37
C GLU A 105 9.57 -13.33 24.12
N GLN A 106 10.52 -13.80 23.31
CA GLN A 106 10.77 -15.22 23.01
C GLN A 106 9.77 -15.90 22.06
N THR A 107 10.23 -16.99 21.45
CA THR A 107 9.57 -17.64 20.31
C THR A 107 8.20 -18.23 20.64
N LEU A 108 8.00 -18.73 21.88
CA LEU A 108 6.71 -19.27 22.31
C LEU A 108 5.62 -18.20 22.30
N ASN A 109 5.93 -17.03 22.85
CA ASN A 109 5.02 -15.89 22.90
C ASN A 109 4.74 -15.34 21.51
N ALA A 110 5.77 -15.20 20.69
CA ALA A 110 5.67 -14.76 19.31
C ALA A 110 4.76 -15.69 18.48
N GLY A 111 5.00 -17.00 18.51
CA GLY A 111 4.22 -17.98 17.76
C GLY A 111 2.74 -18.01 18.14
N ILE A 112 2.44 -18.01 19.46
CA ILE A 112 1.06 -17.96 19.95
C ILE A 112 0.37 -16.67 19.49
N THR A 113 1.05 -15.53 19.59
CA THR A 113 0.49 -14.23 19.22
C THR A 113 0.14 -14.16 17.74
N VAL A 114 1.08 -14.55 16.87
CA VAL A 114 0.86 -14.53 15.42
C VAL A 114 -0.24 -15.49 15.04
N GLN A 115 -0.26 -16.72 15.59
CA GLN A 115 -1.31 -17.67 15.25
C GLN A 115 -2.70 -17.17 15.66
N ILE A 116 -2.82 -16.56 16.86
CA ILE A 116 -4.07 -15.91 17.26
C ILE A 116 -4.43 -14.79 16.28
N LEU A 117 -3.49 -13.91 15.95
CA LEU A 117 -3.73 -12.79 15.04
C LEU A 117 -4.30 -13.28 13.70
N LEU A 118 -3.68 -14.31 13.11
CA LEU A 118 -4.07 -14.89 11.82
C LEU A 118 -5.38 -15.71 11.88
N ASP A 119 -5.66 -16.39 12.99
CA ASP A 119 -6.90 -17.18 13.15
C ASP A 119 -8.12 -16.31 13.49
N VAL A 120 -7.91 -15.11 14.05
CA VAL A 120 -8.96 -14.22 14.52
C VAL A 120 -9.35 -13.20 13.47
N PHE A 121 -8.36 -12.53 12.88
CA PHE A 121 -8.57 -11.30 12.15
C PHE A 121 -8.31 -11.49 10.66
N ASP A 122 -8.94 -10.67 9.82
CA ASP A 122 -8.62 -10.63 8.39
C ASP A 122 -7.27 -9.93 8.16
N ILE A 123 -6.19 -10.71 8.17
CA ILE A 123 -4.81 -10.23 8.03
C ILE A 123 -4.27 -10.52 6.64
N LYS A 124 -3.88 -9.49 5.89
CA LYS A 124 -3.21 -9.65 4.57
C LYS A 124 -1.69 -9.77 4.65
N GLY A 125 -1.09 -9.45 5.79
CA GLY A 125 0.36 -9.55 5.97
C GLY A 125 0.83 -9.11 7.35
N ILE A 126 2.04 -9.53 7.70
CA ILE A 126 2.67 -9.30 8.99
C ILE A 126 3.91 -8.42 8.84
N VAL A 127 3.95 -7.31 9.55
CA VAL A 127 5.17 -6.54 9.78
C VAL A 127 5.61 -6.77 11.22
N HIS A 128 6.82 -7.28 11.40
CA HIS A 128 7.43 -7.34 12.72
C HIS A 128 8.57 -6.34 12.81
N TYR A 129 8.48 -5.41 13.73
CA TYR A 129 9.58 -4.50 14.00
C TYR A 129 9.97 -4.57 15.46
N GLY A 130 11.23 -4.25 15.72
CA GLY A 130 11.74 -4.21 17.07
C GLY A 130 13.23 -3.94 17.12
N THR A 131 13.80 -4.14 18.29
CA THR A 131 15.24 -4.07 18.55
C THR A 131 15.90 -5.42 18.31
N ALA A 132 17.21 -5.41 18.08
CA ALA A 132 18.05 -6.60 18.00
C ALA A 132 19.51 -6.24 18.34
N GLY A 133 20.24 -7.23 18.85
CA GLY A 133 21.69 -7.14 18.98
C GLY A 133 22.38 -7.36 17.64
N SER A 134 23.51 -6.67 17.42
CA SER A 134 24.34 -6.89 16.24
C SER A 134 25.37 -7.99 16.48
N ALA A 135 25.38 -9.00 15.60
CA ALA A 135 26.46 -9.98 15.49
C ALA A 135 27.53 -9.56 14.45
N ASN A 136 27.26 -8.51 13.67
CA ASN A 136 28.12 -8.01 12.59
C ASN A 136 28.77 -6.68 12.99
N ASP A 137 30.10 -6.66 13.09
CA ASP A 137 30.86 -5.47 13.51
C ASP A 137 30.73 -4.28 12.52
N SER A 138 30.10 -4.46 11.35
CA SER A 138 29.78 -3.38 10.39
C SER A 138 28.38 -2.74 10.57
N LEU A 139 27.55 -3.28 11.47
CA LEU A 139 26.27 -2.71 11.89
C LEU A 139 26.44 -2.07 13.28
N HIS A 140 26.05 -0.80 13.38
CA HIS A 140 26.19 0.00 14.58
C HIS A 140 24.82 0.26 15.22
N THR A 141 24.82 0.60 16.52
CA THR A 141 23.61 1.04 17.22
C THR A 141 22.88 2.12 16.42
N GLY A 142 21.57 1.97 16.30
CA GLY A 142 20.69 2.85 15.52
C GLY A 142 20.49 2.43 14.07
N ASP A 143 21.39 1.63 13.48
CA ASP A 143 21.19 1.06 12.14
C ASP A 143 19.93 0.16 12.12
N VAL A 144 19.31 0.01 10.95
CA VAL A 144 18.17 -0.89 10.77
C VAL A 144 18.54 -2.01 9.81
N SER A 145 18.43 -3.24 10.27
CA SER A 145 18.58 -4.46 9.47
C SER A 145 17.23 -4.87 8.89
N VAL A 146 17.20 -5.12 7.59
CA VAL A 146 16.07 -5.76 6.89
C VAL A 146 16.53 -7.15 6.42
N PRO A 147 16.37 -8.19 7.24
CA PRO A 147 16.85 -9.51 6.91
C PRO A 147 16.03 -10.14 5.78
N LEU A 148 16.71 -10.78 4.82
CA LEU A 148 16.07 -11.61 3.81
C LEU A 148 15.80 -13.04 4.32
N TYR A 149 16.63 -13.51 5.26
CA TYR A 149 16.51 -14.83 5.87
C TYR A 149 16.68 -14.77 7.39
N LEU A 150 15.89 -15.57 8.10
CA LEU A 150 15.96 -15.74 9.55
C LEU A 150 16.16 -17.22 9.90
N ALA A 151 16.87 -17.50 10.99
CA ALA A 151 17.07 -18.86 11.47
C ALA A 151 16.82 -18.94 12.98
N PHE A 152 16.20 -20.02 13.46
CA PHE A 152 16.18 -20.33 14.88
C PHE A 152 17.50 -21.00 15.28
N THR A 153 18.38 -20.23 15.90
CA THR A 153 19.72 -20.69 16.33
C THR A 153 19.77 -21.06 17.82
N GLY A 154 18.62 -21.05 18.51
CA GLY A 154 18.51 -21.53 19.88
C GLY A 154 18.47 -23.05 20.02
N SER A 155 18.22 -23.79 18.93
CA SER A 155 18.06 -25.25 18.96
C SER A 155 19.34 -26.00 18.62
N TRP A 156 19.93 -26.64 19.63
CA TRP A 156 21.15 -27.42 19.51
C TRP A 156 20.93 -28.86 19.96
N LYS A 157 21.56 -29.79 19.25
CA LYS A 157 21.74 -31.17 19.70
C LYS A 157 23.14 -31.31 20.26
N TRP A 158 23.21 -31.79 21.50
CA TRP A 158 24.45 -32.29 22.07
C TRP A 158 24.87 -33.49 21.25
N LYS A 159 26.04 -33.41 20.62
CA LYS A 159 26.75 -34.62 20.23
C LYS A 159 27.51 -35.11 21.43
N GLU A 160 27.82 -36.36 21.31
CA GLU A 160 28.21 -37.21 22.38
C GLU A 160 29.75 -36.99 22.58
N PHE A 161 30.29 -37.14 23.81
CA PHE A 161 31.74 -37.05 24.11
C PHE A 161 32.57 -38.34 23.87
N GLN A 162 33.51 -38.30 22.91
CA GLN A 162 34.55 -39.33 22.63
C GLN A 162 34.20 -40.68 21.94
N SER A 163 32.98 -41.06 21.56
CA SER A 163 32.89 -42.11 20.49
C SER A 163 33.25 -41.50 19.13
N PRO A 164 33.45 -42.31 18.08
CA PRO A 164 33.49 -41.79 16.72
C PRO A 164 32.32 -40.81 16.44
N ASP A 165 31.21 -40.97 17.19
CA ASP A 165 29.97 -40.21 17.19
C ASP A 165 29.35 -39.94 18.62
N GLY A 166 30.09 -40.03 19.76
CA GLY A 166 29.70 -40.86 20.95
C GLY A 166 29.64 -40.54 22.46
N ASP A 167 29.15 -41.43 23.34
CA ASP A 167 28.69 -41.31 24.77
C ASP A 167 29.14 -40.16 25.73
N LEU A 168 28.15 -39.30 26.06
CA LEU A 168 27.93 -38.23 27.07
C LEU A 168 29.10 -37.58 27.86
N ALA A 169 29.19 -36.25 27.78
CA ALA A 169 29.73 -35.36 28.83
C ALA A 169 28.69 -34.28 29.22
N GLU A 170 28.49 -34.09 30.53
CA GLU A 170 27.56 -33.09 31.10
C GLU A 170 28.07 -31.65 30.92
N LEU A 171 27.14 -30.73 30.60
CA LEU A 171 27.39 -29.29 30.66
C LEU A 171 27.05 -28.73 32.06
N LYS A 172 28.04 -28.17 32.75
CA LYS A 172 27.84 -27.30 33.93
C LYS A 172 28.01 -25.84 33.53
N PHE A 173 26.89 -25.15 33.33
CA PHE A 173 26.83 -23.73 32.93
C PHE A 173 27.68 -22.80 33.81
N GLY A 174 27.88 -23.13 35.09
CA GLY A 174 28.66 -22.34 36.03
C GLY A 174 30.19 -22.45 35.91
N ALA A 175 30.75 -23.26 35.00
CA ALA A 175 32.20 -23.47 34.86
C ALA A 175 32.85 -22.69 33.69
N TYR A 176 32.13 -21.74 33.08
CA TYR A 176 32.66 -20.87 32.04
C TYR A 176 33.85 -20.04 32.57
N ASN A 177 35.04 -20.23 31.99
CA ASN A 177 36.17 -19.32 32.18
C ASN A 177 36.76 -18.91 30.81
N LEU A 178 37.35 -17.71 30.76
CA LEU A 178 38.22 -17.29 29.65
C LEU A 178 39.55 -18.06 29.80
N PRO A 179 39.94 -18.97 28.89
CA PRO A 179 41.17 -19.71 29.07
C PRO A 179 42.36 -18.82 28.70
N GLU A 180 43.23 -18.50 29.66
CA GLU A 180 44.52 -17.89 29.33
C GLU A 180 45.48 -18.92 28.71
N LYS A 181 45.36 -20.22 29.04
CA LYS A 181 46.05 -21.35 28.37
C LYS A 181 45.30 -22.66 28.62
N GLY A 182 44.50 -23.12 27.66
CA GLY A 182 43.85 -24.43 27.70
C GLY A 182 42.94 -24.68 26.50
N GLU A 183 42.81 -25.94 26.07
CA GLU A 183 41.81 -26.35 25.09
C GLU A 183 40.41 -26.20 25.68
N ASN A 184 39.52 -25.52 24.95
CA ASN A 184 38.12 -25.39 25.32
C ASN A 184 37.48 -26.80 25.30
N SER A 185 37.14 -27.34 26.47
CA SER A 185 36.59 -28.70 26.64
C SER A 185 35.06 -28.75 26.42
N LEU A 186 34.54 -27.98 25.46
CA LEU A 186 33.14 -28.10 25.04
C LEU A 186 32.94 -29.38 24.21
N ALA A 187 31.89 -30.13 24.51
CA ALA A 187 31.37 -31.18 23.63
C ALA A 187 30.98 -30.59 22.25
N LYS A 188 30.94 -31.44 21.21
CA LYS A 188 30.52 -31.01 19.87
C LYS A 188 29.00 -30.78 19.87
N ILE A 189 28.55 -29.62 19.44
CA ILE A 189 27.11 -29.32 19.25
C ILE A 189 26.77 -29.28 17.75
N GLU A 190 25.54 -29.65 17.41
CA GLU A 190 25.00 -29.54 16.06
C GLU A 190 23.73 -28.70 16.06
N TYR A 191 23.66 -27.74 15.14
CA TYR A 191 22.46 -26.92 14.97
C TYR A 191 21.33 -27.78 14.41
N THR A 192 20.12 -27.52 14.85
CA THR A 192 18.93 -28.29 14.43
C THR A 192 18.13 -27.52 13.39
N TYR A 193 17.75 -28.22 12.32
CA TYR A 193 16.79 -27.72 11.33
C TYR A 193 15.39 -27.74 11.92
N GLN A 194 14.62 -26.69 11.68
CA GLN A 194 13.21 -26.63 12.07
C GLN A 194 12.34 -27.41 11.09
N GLN A 195 11.27 -27.99 11.60
CA GLN A 195 10.28 -28.70 10.79
C GLN A 195 9.20 -27.70 10.37
N LEU A 196 9.28 -27.22 9.13
CA LEU A 196 8.33 -26.29 8.56
C LEU A 196 7.15 -27.04 7.93
N TYR A 197 5.95 -26.66 8.34
CA TYR A 197 4.70 -27.08 7.74
C TYR A 197 4.14 -25.92 6.93
N SER A 198 3.51 -26.20 5.79
CA SER A 198 2.82 -25.18 5.00
C SER A 198 1.62 -25.82 4.30
N ASN A 199 0.56 -25.03 4.11
CA ASN A 199 -0.66 -25.53 3.49
C ASN A 199 -0.39 -26.19 2.13
N GLY A 200 -0.85 -27.44 1.99
CA GLY A 200 -0.70 -28.23 0.76
C GLY A 200 0.70 -28.75 0.46
N LYS A 201 1.68 -28.62 1.38
CA LYS A 201 3.05 -29.14 1.21
C LYS A 201 3.40 -30.17 2.28
N PRO A 202 4.24 -31.18 1.97
CA PRO A 202 4.79 -32.06 2.99
C PRO A 202 5.71 -31.28 3.94
N MET A 203 5.93 -31.78 5.14
CA MET A 203 6.89 -31.20 6.09
C MET A 203 8.27 -31.07 5.45
N GLN A 204 8.92 -29.91 5.65
CA GLN A 204 10.26 -29.62 5.15
C GLN A 204 11.19 -29.27 6.30
N GLN A 205 12.46 -29.68 6.19
CA GLN A 205 13.49 -29.19 7.08
C GLN A 205 13.99 -27.83 6.61
N ALA A 206 13.87 -26.82 7.45
CA ALA A 206 14.28 -25.45 7.17
C ALA A 206 15.26 -24.97 8.24
N PHE A 207 16.45 -24.54 7.80
CA PHE A 207 17.34 -23.76 8.66
C PHE A 207 17.12 -22.26 8.44
N TRP A 208 17.00 -21.86 7.16
CA TRP A 208 16.67 -20.49 6.77
C TRP A 208 15.20 -20.38 6.43
N LEU A 209 14.55 -19.40 7.04
CA LEU A 209 13.18 -18.98 6.78
C LEU A 209 13.23 -17.66 6.01
N PRO A 210 12.80 -17.63 4.74
CA PRO A 210 12.77 -16.39 3.97
C PRO A 210 11.62 -15.49 4.43
N VAL A 211 11.83 -14.18 4.41
CA VAL A 211 10.73 -13.20 4.40
C VAL A 211 10.03 -13.20 3.03
N ASP A 212 8.87 -12.56 2.92
CA ASP A 212 8.15 -12.46 1.66
C ASP A 212 8.95 -11.67 0.61
N ALA A 213 9.13 -12.25 -0.58
CA ALA A 213 9.98 -11.69 -1.63
C ALA A 213 9.43 -10.39 -2.22
N ASN A 214 8.10 -10.26 -2.34
CA ASN A 214 7.49 -9.05 -2.90
C ASN A 214 7.62 -7.89 -1.91
N TRP A 215 7.33 -8.15 -0.64
CA TRP A 215 7.47 -7.15 0.42
C TRP A 215 8.92 -6.75 0.63
N PHE A 216 9.85 -7.70 0.53
CA PHE A 216 11.28 -7.39 0.55
C PHE A 216 11.68 -6.52 -0.65
N SER A 217 11.16 -6.80 -1.85
CA SER A 217 11.39 -5.95 -3.02
C SER A 217 10.89 -4.52 -2.82
N VAL A 218 9.68 -4.35 -2.25
CA VAL A 218 9.15 -3.02 -1.89
C VAL A 218 10.06 -2.34 -0.87
N ALA A 219 10.51 -3.06 0.16
CA ALA A 219 11.43 -2.52 1.15
C ALA A 219 12.75 -2.02 0.53
N THR A 220 13.29 -2.73 -0.47
CA THR A 220 14.52 -2.30 -1.15
C THR A 220 14.35 -1.05 -2.01
N GLN A 221 13.13 -0.75 -2.49
CA GLN A 221 12.86 0.49 -3.23
C GLN A 221 13.01 1.72 -2.33
N LEU A 222 12.85 1.58 -1.02
CA LEU A 222 13.11 2.67 -0.06
C LEU A 222 14.55 3.16 -0.07
N GLN A 223 15.49 2.36 -0.58
CA GLN A 223 16.88 2.80 -0.74
C GLN A 223 16.98 4.04 -1.64
N GLU A 224 16.04 4.24 -2.55
CA GLU A 224 15.98 5.39 -3.46
C GLU A 224 15.33 6.64 -2.81
N LEU A 225 14.63 6.48 -1.68
CA LEU A 225 13.79 7.52 -1.06
C LEU A 225 14.49 8.34 0.07
N ASP A 226 15.81 8.22 0.25
CA ASP A 226 16.62 8.88 1.30
C ASP A 226 15.92 8.92 2.68
N VAL A 227 15.44 7.75 3.14
CA VAL A 227 14.73 7.65 4.41
C VAL A 227 15.62 8.10 5.56
N VAL A 228 15.20 9.19 6.23
CA VAL A 228 15.98 9.80 7.31
C VAL A 228 15.78 9.04 8.62
N LEU A 229 16.80 8.28 9.02
CA LEU A 229 16.88 7.69 10.35
C LEU A 229 17.30 8.71 11.39
N GLN A 230 16.77 8.59 12.61
CA GLN A 230 17.13 9.44 13.73
C GLN A 230 18.53 9.09 14.24
N GLN A 231 19.42 10.08 14.28
CA GLN A 231 20.75 9.94 14.88
C GLN A 231 20.75 10.27 16.38
N CYS A 232 19.81 11.11 16.83
CA CYS A 232 19.71 11.56 18.20
C CYS A 232 18.32 11.28 18.75
N LEU A 233 18.25 10.84 20.00
CA LEU A 233 17.01 10.75 20.75
C LEU A 233 16.64 12.10 21.38
N ASP A 234 17.65 12.80 21.90
CA ASP A 234 17.57 14.14 22.47
C ASP A 234 18.94 14.85 22.40
N GLU A 235 19.07 16.07 22.93
CA GLU A 235 20.33 16.83 22.93
C GLU A 235 21.47 16.15 23.72
N LYS A 236 21.15 15.20 24.60
CA LYS A 236 22.11 14.50 25.48
C LYS A 236 22.51 13.13 24.92
N PHE A 237 21.66 12.51 24.11
CA PHE A 237 21.90 11.20 23.50
C PHE A 237 21.87 11.28 21.98
N CYS A 238 23.05 11.32 21.38
CA CYS A 238 23.30 11.29 19.95
C CYS A 238 24.32 10.23 19.59
N LEU A 239 24.05 9.48 18.53
CA LEU A 239 25.00 8.52 17.98
C LEU A 239 26.15 9.24 17.26
N PRO A 240 27.39 8.72 17.36
CA PRO A 240 28.55 9.33 16.71
C PRO A 240 28.53 9.19 15.19
N THR A 241 27.74 8.25 14.66
CA THR A 241 27.61 7.99 13.23
C THR A 241 26.15 8.12 12.81
N LYS A 242 25.91 8.57 11.57
CA LYS A 242 24.57 8.62 11.00
C LYS A 242 24.09 7.18 10.76
N PRO A 243 22.93 6.79 11.30
CA PRO A 243 22.41 5.45 11.06
C PRO A 243 22.06 5.20 9.60
N LYS A 244 22.10 3.93 9.20
CA LYS A 244 21.73 3.46 7.86
C LYS A 244 20.77 2.28 7.93
N VAL A 245 20.03 2.07 6.84
CA VAL A 245 19.29 0.83 6.61
C VAL A 245 20.17 -0.12 5.79
N VAL A 246 20.20 -1.39 6.17
CA VAL A 246 20.96 -2.42 5.45
C VAL A 246 20.02 -3.59 5.10
N TYR A 247 19.86 -3.83 3.80
CA TYR A 247 18.95 -4.83 3.26
C TYR A 247 19.68 -6.14 2.94
N GLY A 248 18.95 -7.25 2.98
CA GLY A 248 19.43 -8.54 2.45
C GLY A 248 20.30 -9.32 3.42
N LEU A 249 20.39 -8.87 4.68
CA LEU A 249 21.16 -9.53 5.72
C LEU A 249 20.48 -10.81 6.19
N ARG A 250 21.16 -11.56 7.07
CA ARG A 250 20.55 -12.69 7.78
C ARG A 250 20.38 -12.35 9.23
N GLY A 251 19.24 -12.73 9.80
CA GLY A 251 18.99 -12.62 11.22
C GLY A 251 18.95 -13.99 11.89
N SER A 252 18.97 -13.96 13.21
CA SER A 252 18.99 -15.13 14.06
C SER A 252 18.06 -14.90 15.24
N THR A 253 17.37 -15.96 15.63
CA THR A 253 16.47 -15.95 16.77
C THR A 253 16.83 -17.06 17.73
N ALA A 254 16.86 -16.76 19.02
CA ALA A 254 16.99 -17.75 20.09
C ALA A 254 16.28 -17.24 21.35
N ASP A 255 15.78 -18.13 22.21
CA ASP A 255 15.19 -17.74 23.50
C ASP A 255 16.27 -17.39 24.54
N ILE A 256 17.29 -16.64 24.12
CA ILE A 256 18.39 -16.15 24.94
C ILE A 256 18.79 -14.73 24.51
N PHE A 257 18.97 -13.85 25.48
CA PHE A 257 19.61 -12.57 25.25
C PHE A 257 21.11 -12.78 25.05
N VAL A 258 21.62 -12.53 23.83
CA VAL A 258 23.02 -12.79 23.50
C VAL A 258 23.91 -11.65 23.97
N ASP A 259 24.54 -11.81 25.13
CA ASP A 259 25.58 -10.91 25.64
C ASP A 259 26.95 -11.63 25.71
N ASN A 260 27.42 -12.13 24.56
CA ASN A 260 28.68 -12.87 24.50
C ASN A 260 29.41 -12.66 23.15
N ALA A 261 30.51 -11.90 23.18
CA ALA A 261 31.28 -11.58 21.98
C ALA A 261 31.80 -12.81 21.22
N ALA A 262 32.19 -13.89 21.92
CA ALA A 262 32.66 -15.10 21.26
C ALA A 262 31.52 -15.81 20.53
N TYR A 263 30.35 -15.91 21.17
CA TYR A 263 29.17 -16.52 20.57
C TYR A 263 28.63 -15.70 19.40
N ARG A 264 28.53 -14.37 19.50
CA ARG A 264 28.11 -13.54 18.37
C ARG A 264 29.06 -13.69 17.17
N LYS A 265 30.38 -13.70 17.42
CA LYS A 265 31.39 -13.88 16.36
C LYS A 265 31.26 -15.24 15.71
N PHE A 266 30.94 -16.27 16.49
CA PHE A 266 30.60 -17.58 15.95
C PHE A 266 29.36 -17.51 15.03
N LEU A 267 28.26 -16.88 15.45
CA LEU A 267 27.05 -16.73 14.63
C LEU A 267 27.33 -16.02 13.30
N PHE A 268 28.08 -14.91 13.34
CA PHE A 268 28.50 -14.18 12.15
C PHE A 268 29.41 -15.02 11.25
N ASN A 269 30.51 -15.56 11.77
CA ASN A 269 31.48 -16.31 10.97
C ASN A 269 30.91 -17.61 10.39
N LYS A 270 30.01 -18.29 11.13
CA LYS A 270 29.48 -19.59 10.72
C LYS A 270 28.30 -19.46 9.74
N PHE A 271 27.43 -18.48 9.96
CA PHE A 271 26.13 -18.40 9.27
C PHE A 271 25.91 -17.08 8.52
N ASN A 272 26.83 -16.13 8.65
CA ASN A 272 26.71 -14.76 8.15
C ASN A 272 25.49 -14.03 8.75
N ILE A 273 25.21 -14.26 10.04
CA ILE A 273 24.14 -13.62 10.81
C ILE A 273 24.59 -12.22 11.21
N SER A 274 23.79 -11.21 10.87
CA SER A 274 24.05 -9.82 11.24
C SER A 274 23.30 -9.35 12.48
N THR A 275 22.07 -9.84 12.70
CA THR A 275 21.24 -9.45 13.85
C THR A 275 20.75 -10.66 14.63
N VAL A 276 20.65 -10.52 15.94
CA VAL A 276 20.16 -11.55 16.88
C VAL A 276 19.00 -10.99 17.70
N ASP A 277 17.88 -11.72 17.76
CA ASP A 277 16.68 -11.39 18.54
C ASP A 277 16.07 -12.65 19.18
N GLU A 278 14.89 -12.52 19.79
CA GLU A 278 14.21 -13.62 20.47
C GLU A 278 12.88 -14.04 19.79
N GLU A 279 12.42 -13.38 18.73
CA GLU A 279 11.10 -13.65 18.12
C GLU A 279 11.08 -13.89 16.62
N SER A 280 11.96 -13.27 15.83
CA SER A 280 11.69 -13.05 14.39
C SER A 280 11.48 -14.32 13.60
N SER A 281 12.28 -15.37 13.84
CA SER A 281 12.13 -16.65 13.15
C SER A 281 10.79 -17.31 13.46
N ALA A 282 10.25 -17.16 14.67
CA ALA A 282 8.96 -17.72 15.05
C ALA A 282 7.81 -16.96 14.38
N VAL A 283 7.93 -15.62 14.27
CA VAL A 283 6.95 -14.79 13.54
C VAL A 283 6.91 -15.17 12.07
N VAL A 284 8.08 -15.27 11.43
CA VAL A 284 8.19 -15.64 10.01
C VAL A 284 7.72 -17.09 9.78
N MET A 285 8.13 -18.04 10.62
CA MET A 285 7.71 -19.44 10.49
C MET A 285 6.19 -19.60 10.60
N THR A 286 5.57 -18.92 11.57
CA THR A 286 4.11 -18.95 11.74
C THR A 286 3.40 -18.33 10.54
N SER A 287 3.92 -17.21 10.02
CA SER A 287 3.36 -16.54 8.84
C SER A 287 3.44 -17.41 7.57
N ILE A 288 4.61 -18.00 7.30
CA ILE A 288 4.80 -18.94 6.17
C ILE A 288 3.85 -20.14 6.29
N SER A 289 3.70 -20.68 7.49
CA SER A 289 2.86 -21.86 7.72
C SER A 289 1.40 -21.60 7.36
N ASN A 290 0.92 -20.37 7.61
CA ASN A 290 -0.43 -19.92 7.30
C ASN A 290 -0.56 -19.31 5.88
N GLY A 291 0.54 -19.19 5.12
CA GLY A 291 0.53 -18.60 3.78
C GLY A 291 0.35 -17.07 3.74
N VAL A 292 0.74 -16.39 4.83
CA VAL A 292 0.61 -14.93 4.97
C VAL A 292 1.97 -14.26 4.76
N PRO A 293 2.09 -13.23 3.91
CA PRO A 293 3.31 -12.47 3.71
C PRO A 293 3.84 -11.89 5.03
N CYS A 294 5.16 -11.92 5.22
CA CYS A 294 5.80 -11.37 6.40
C CYS A 294 7.11 -10.66 6.07
N ILE A 295 7.36 -9.53 6.72
CA ILE A 295 8.64 -8.81 6.68
C ILE A 295 9.07 -8.42 8.10
N VAL A 296 10.38 -8.28 8.29
CA VAL A 296 10.99 -7.98 9.59
C VAL A 296 11.91 -6.76 9.50
N PHE A 297 11.85 -5.86 10.48
CA PHE A 297 12.74 -4.71 10.64
C PHE A 297 13.37 -4.71 12.02
N ARG A 298 14.69 -4.79 12.10
CA ARG A 298 15.42 -4.84 13.37
C ARG A 298 16.36 -3.66 13.52
N GLY A 299 16.02 -2.75 14.43
CA GLY A 299 16.89 -1.67 14.87
C GLY A 299 17.98 -2.21 15.78
N VAL A 300 19.23 -1.90 15.49
CA VAL A 300 20.38 -2.37 16.27
C VAL A 300 20.44 -1.61 17.59
N SER A 301 20.22 -2.29 18.71
CA SER A 301 20.27 -1.70 20.06
C SER A 301 21.66 -1.80 20.70
N ASP A 302 22.38 -2.87 20.39
CA ASP A 302 23.60 -3.29 21.07
C ASP A 302 24.50 -4.12 20.15
N LEU A 303 25.72 -4.43 20.60
CA LEU A 303 26.69 -5.28 19.92
C LEU A 303 26.83 -6.64 20.62
N ALA A 304 25.74 -7.23 21.10
CA ALA A 304 25.62 -8.62 21.54
C ALA A 304 26.87 -9.21 22.25
N GLY A 305 27.38 -8.55 23.30
CA GLY A 305 28.56 -8.99 24.05
C GLY A 305 29.87 -8.22 23.89
N ALA A 306 29.93 -7.14 23.09
CA ALA A 306 31.08 -6.22 23.11
C ALA A 306 30.68 -4.74 23.00
N GLY A 307 29.49 -4.41 23.49
CA GLY A 307 29.08 -3.03 23.67
C GLY A 307 29.95 -2.29 24.67
N ASN A 308 30.00 -0.97 24.51
CA ASN A 308 30.33 -0.10 25.64
C ASN A 308 29.16 -0.13 26.63
N LYS A 309 29.40 0.13 27.93
CA LYS A 309 28.33 0.31 28.95
C LYS A 309 27.30 1.42 28.65
N LEU A 310 27.44 2.11 27.52
CA LEU A 310 26.46 3.04 26.93
C LEU A 310 25.23 2.33 26.35
N GLU A 311 25.23 1.01 26.24
CA GLU A 311 24.04 0.20 25.99
C GLU A 311 23.04 0.43 27.12
N SER A 312 22.10 1.32 26.84
CA SER A 312 21.17 1.88 27.79
C SER A 312 19.79 1.86 27.18
N THR A 313 18.76 2.07 28.01
CA THR A 313 17.38 2.22 27.55
C THR A 313 17.25 3.22 26.38
N SER A 314 18.12 4.22 26.30
CA SER A 314 18.18 5.19 25.19
C SER A 314 18.57 4.57 23.85
N SER A 315 19.55 3.65 23.82
CA SER A 315 19.96 2.93 22.60
C SER A 315 18.82 2.08 22.06
N SER A 316 18.15 1.31 22.93
CA SER A 316 16.98 0.51 22.54
C SER A 316 15.82 1.39 22.06
N SER A 317 15.62 2.56 22.67
CA SER A 317 14.57 3.50 22.27
C SER A 317 14.83 4.08 20.89
N LEU A 318 16.07 4.51 20.61
CA LEU A 318 16.45 5.04 19.31
C LEU A 318 16.39 3.96 18.22
N ALA A 319 16.86 2.75 18.52
CA ALA A 319 16.77 1.60 17.62
C ALA A 319 15.31 1.24 17.27
N ALA A 320 14.43 1.22 18.27
CA ALA A 320 13.00 0.98 18.07
C ALA A 320 12.34 2.08 17.21
N LEU A 321 12.67 3.36 17.44
CA LEU A 321 12.18 4.48 16.65
C LEU A 321 12.62 4.38 15.18
N ASN A 322 13.87 4.01 14.93
CA ASN A 322 14.39 3.84 13.58
C ASN A 322 13.74 2.64 12.87
N ALA A 323 13.55 1.51 13.55
CA ALA A 323 12.82 0.36 13.00
C ALA A 323 11.35 0.70 12.69
N LEU A 324 10.68 1.46 13.57
CA LEU A 324 9.33 1.95 13.34
C LEU A 324 9.26 2.89 12.13
N SER A 325 10.27 3.75 11.95
CA SER A 325 10.31 4.72 10.85
C SER A 325 10.30 4.02 9.48
N ILE A 326 11.08 2.94 9.34
CA ILE A 326 11.06 2.10 8.14
C ILE A 326 9.73 1.35 7.99
N THR A 327 9.19 0.87 9.11
CA THR A 327 7.88 0.20 9.12
C THR A 327 6.78 1.10 8.57
N VAL A 328 6.67 2.34 9.05
CA VAL A 328 5.66 3.31 8.59
C VAL A 328 5.85 3.64 7.11
N GLN A 329 7.09 3.76 6.65
CA GLN A 329 7.36 4.03 5.23
C GLN A 329 6.91 2.87 4.34
N ILE A 330 7.15 1.62 4.74
CA ILE A 330 6.67 0.46 3.97
C ILE A 330 5.17 0.34 4.02
N LEU A 331 4.55 0.67 5.15
CA LEU A 331 3.09 0.75 5.21
C LEU A 331 2.55 1.75 4.17
N LEU A 332 3.21 2.89 3.95
CA LEU A 332 2.92 3.91 2.92
C LEU A 332 3.09 3.42 1.47
N ASP A 333 4.04 2.53 1.21
CA ASP A 333 4.30 2.05 -0.15
C ASP A 333 3.57 0.73 -0.47
N VAL A 334 2.99 0.07 0.53
CA VAL A 334 2.11 -1.11 0.39
C VAL A 334 0.62 -0.68 0.28
N PHE A 335 0.33 0.62 0.13
CA PHE A 335 -1.04 1.10 -0.09
C PHE A 335 -1.61 0.60 -1.41
N ASP A 336 -2.87 0.17 -1.34
CA ASP A 336 -3.69 -0.09 -2.51
C ASP A 336 -4.13 1.26 -3.09
N ILE A 337 -3.61 1.61 -4.27
CA ILE A 337 -4.03 2.82 -4.99
C ILE A 337 -5.48 2.62 -5.42
N LYS A 338 -6.42 3.24 -4.69
CA LYS A 338 -7.86 3.13 -4.96
C LYS A 338 -8.27 3.79 -6.28
N GLY A 339 -7.50 4.77 -6.75
CA GLY A 339 -7.71 5.45 -8.01
C GLY A 339 -6.93 6.76 -8.10
N ILE A 340 -7.12 7.48 -9.21
CA ILE A 340 -6.42 8.72 -9.55
C ILE A 340 -7.42 9.88 -9.54
N VAL A 341 -7.21 10.84 -8.64
CA VAL A 341 -7.92 12.13 -8.66
C VAL A 341 -7.04 13.14 -9.36
N HIS A 342 -7.42 13.51 -10.57
CA HIS A 342 -6.70 14.52 -11.34
C HIS A 342 -7.42 15.86 -11.25
N TYR A 343 -6.72 16.89 -10.79
CA TYR A 343 -7.29 18.23 -10.68
C TYR A 343 -6.30 19.30 -11.15
N GLY A 344 -6.83 20.44 -11.55
CA GLY A 344 -6.03 21.58 -12.00
C GLY A 344 -6.90 22.61 -12.71
N THR A 345 -6.27 23.47 -13.50
CA THR A 345 -6.98 24.51 -14.25
C THR A 345 -7.28 24.09 -15.68
N ALA A 346 -8.30 24.69 -16.29
CA ALA A 346 -8.60 24.55 -17.72
C ALA A 346 -9.24 25.84 -18.25
N GLY A 347 -9.08 26.09 -19.55
CA GLY A 347 -9.82 27.15 -20.24
C GLY A 347 -11.24 26.71 -20.57
N SER A 348 -12.20 27.63 -20.46
CA SER A 348 -13.58 27.38 -20.83
C SER A 348 -13.77 27.46 -22.35
N ALA A 349 -14.37 26.41 -22.92
CA ALA A 349 -14.92 26.42 -24.27
C ALA A 349 -16.42 26.71 -24.32
N ASN A 350 -17.08 26.73 -23.17
CA ASN A 350 -18.52 26.90 -23.02
C ASN A 350 -18.83 28.26 -22.40
N ASP A 351 -19.53 29.13 -23.13
CA ASP A 351 -19.87 30.48 -22.67
C ASP A 351 -20.78 30.50 -21.41
N SER A 352 -21.31 29.34 -20.98
CA SER A 352 -22.10 29.17 -19.73
C SER A 352 -21.26 28.75 -18.51
N LEU A 353 -19.94 28.57 -18.68
CA LEU A 353 -19.00 28.14 -17.66
C LEU A 353 -17.99 29.26 -17.41
N TYR A 354 -17.98 29.80 -16.19
CA TYR A 354 -17.29 31.04 -15.84
C TYR A 354 -16.00 30.79 -15.06
N THR A 355 -15.08 31.76 -15.08
CA THR A 355 -13.88 31.72 -14.26
C THR A 355 -14.22 31.43 -12.79
N GLY A 356 -13.48 30.50 -12.18
CA GLY A 356 -13.68 30.01 -10.83
C GLY A 356 -14.60 28.78 -10.71
N ASP A 357 -15.47 28.52 -11.69
CA ASP A 357 -16.30 27.30 -11.73
C ASP A 357 -15.41 26.06 -11.79
N VAL A 358 -15.91 24.93 -11.29
CA VAL A 358 -15.22 23.63 -11.39
C VAL A 358 -16.00 22.71 -12.30
N SER A 359 -15.38 22.27 -13.39
CA SER A 359 -15.93 21.27 -14.32
C SER A 359 -15.55 19.87 -13.88
N VAL A 360 -16.55 18.97 -13.87
CA VAL A 360 -16.38 17.52 -13.68
C VAL A 360 -16.79 16.83 -14.99
N PRO A 361 -15.85 16.61 -15.93
CA PRO A 361 -16.18 16.02 -17.21
C PRO A 361 -16.48 14.51 -17.08
N LEU A 362 -17.49 14.04 -17.79
CA LEU A 362 -17.80 12.61 -17.92
C LEU A 362 -16.96 11.94 -19.03
N TYR A 363 -16.56 12.73 -20.04
CA TYR A 363 -15.72 12.26 -21.14
C TYR A 363 -14.65 13.29 -21.48
N LEU A 364 -13.48 12.79 -21.86
CA LEU A 364 -12.34 13.57 -22.34
C LEU A 364 -11.91 13.11 -23.73
N ALA A 365 -11.43 14.02 -24.56
CA ALA A 365 -10.89 13.69 -25.88
C ALA A 365 -9.55 14.39 -26.11
N PHE A 366 -8.62 13.73 -26.78
CA PHE A 366 -7.42 14.39 -27.29
C PHE A 366 -7.75 15.08 -28.62
N THR A 367 -7.89 16.39 -28.61
CA THR A 367 -8.27 17.21 -29.77
C THR A 367 -7.06 17.85 -30.45
N GLY A 368 -5.83 17.51 -30.06
CA GLY A 368 -4.60 18.01 -30.68
C GLY A 368 -4.13 17.27 -31.94
N SER A 369 -4.70 16.09 -32.26
CA SER A 369 -4.23 15.26 -33.39
C SER A 369 -5.19 15.28 -34.59
N TRP A 370 -4.70 15.73 -35.73
CA TRP A 370 -5.49 15.87 -36.97
C TRP A 370 -4.78 15.28 -38.18
N LYS A 371 -5.58 14.83 -39.15
CA LYS A 371 -5.17 14.55 -40.52
C LYS A 371 -5.77 15.58 -41.46
N TRP A 372 -4.97 16.10 -42.37
CA TRP A 372 -5.45 16.94 -43.46
C TRP A 372 -6.17 16.09 -44.50
N LYS A 373 -7.24 16.64 -45.08
CA LYS A 373 -8.04 16.09 -46.17
C LYS A 373 -8.19 17.15 -47.25
N GLU A 374 -8.27 16.74 -48.51
CA GLU A 374 -8.51 17.66 -49.62
C GLU A 374 -9.84 18.40 -49.45
N PHE A 375 -9.85 19.70 -49.75
CA PHE A 375 -11.05 20.53 -49.75
C PHE A 375 -12.05 20.03 -50.81
N GLN A 376 -13.32 19.81 -50.41
CA GLN A 376 -14.42 19.31 -51.26
C GLN A 376 -14.32 17.86 -51.80
N SER A 377 -13.30 17.07 -51.42
CA SER A 377 -13.23 15.66 -51.84
C SER A 377 -14.24 14.78 -51.08
N PRO A 378 -15.10 14.01 -51.79
CA PRO A 378 -16.00 13.05 -51.17
C PRO A 378 -15.26 11.80 -50.63
N ASP A 379 -14.13 11.42 -51.23
CA ASP A 379 -13.49 10.11 -51.03
C ASP A 379 -12.09 10.14 -50.37
N GLY A 380 -11.49 11.33 -50.16
CA GLY A 380 -10.54 11.56 -49.06
C GLY A 380 -9.11 10.98 -49.14
N ASP A 381 -8.62 10.54 -50.28
CA ASP A 381 -7.42 9.68 -50.28
C ASP A 381 -6.03 10.38 -50.35
N LEU A 382 -5.89 11.68 -50.63
CA LEU A 382 -4.59 12.34 -50.51
C LEU A 382 -4.69 13.79 -49.99
N ALA A 383 -3.93 14.07 -48.93
CA ALA A 383 -3.87 15.37 -48.27
C ALA A 383 -2.99 16.35 -49.06
N GLU A 384 -3.58 17.32 -49.74
CA GLU A 384 -2.83 18.42 -50.36
C GLU A 384 -3.23 19.76 -49.73
N LEU A 385 -2.28 20.42 -49.06
CA LEU A 385 -2.42 21.79 -48.56
C LEU A 385 -2.18 22.76 -49.71
N LYS A 386 -3.25 23.36 -50.25
CA LYS A 386 -3.14 24.34 -51.34
C LYS A 386 -2.88 25.74 -50.78
N PHE A 387 -1.63 26.01 -50.39
CA PHE A 387 -1.22 27.33 -49.85
C PHE A 387 -1.61 28.52 -50.75
N GLY A 388 -1.62 28.33 -52.08
CA GLY A 388 -2.05 29.35 -53.04
C GLY A 388 -3.56 29.66 -53.01
N ALA A 389 -4.37 28.81 -52.37
CA ALA A 389 -5.79 29.02 -52.14
C ALA A 389 -6.09 29.66 -50.76
N TYR A 390 -5.06 30.10 -50.04
CA TYR A 390 -5.22 30.81 -48.77
C TYR A 390 -6.02 32.10 -48.99
N ASN A 391 -7.21 32.16 -48.42
CA ASN A 391 -7.98 33.38 -48.27
C ASN A 391 -8.12 33.72 -46.78
N LEU A 392 -8.24 35.01 -46.45
CA LEU A 392 -8.79 35.46 -45.18
C LEU A 392 -10.32 35.48 -45.35
N PRO A 393 -11.05 34.42 -44.97
CA PRO A 393 -12.45 34.32 -45.32
C PRO A 393 -13.26 35.13 -44.30
N GLU A 394 -13.99 36.14 -44.76
CA GLU A 394 -14.92 36.92 -43.92
C GLU A 394 -16.01 36.06 -43.28
N LYS A 395 -16.29 34.87 -43.83
CA LYS A 395 -17.31 33.91 -43.37
C LYS A 395 -16.75 32.63 -42.73
N GLY A 396 -15.42 32.55 -42.52
CA GLY A 396 -14.78 31.46 -41.76
C GLY A 396 -14.56 30.13 -42.49
N GLU A 397 -14.87 30.03 -43.79
CA GLU A 397 -14.60 28.80 -44.56
C GLU A 397 -13.17 28.82 -45.13
N ASN A 398 -12.29 27.98 -44.58
CA ASN A 398 -10.92 27.82 -45.06
C ASN A 398 -10.92 27.04 -46.40
N SER A 399 -10.27 27.60 -47.42
CA SER A 399 -10.14 26.97 -48.75
C SER A 399 -8.85 26.15 -48.94
N LEU A 400 -8.05 25.97 -47.89
CA LEU A 400 -6.80 25.21 -47.88
C LEU A 400 -7.04 23.70 -47.87
N ALA A 401 -7.92 23.21 -46.97
CA ALA A 401 -8.17 21.78 -46.72
C ALA A 401 -9.26 21.56 -45.66
N LYS A 402 -9.81 20.33 -45.58
CA LYS A 402 -10.63 19.84 -44.46
C LYS A 402 -9.73 19.12 -43.45
N ILE A 403 -10.09 19.12 -42.16
CA ILE A 403 -9.38 18.32 -41.14
C ILE A 403 -10.28 17.17 -40.65
N GLU A 404 -9.66 16.02 -40.38
CA GLU A 404 -10.28 14.91 -39.67
C GLU A 404 -9.49 14.62 -38.39
N TYR A 405 -10.19 14.39 -37.29
CA TYR A 405 -9.57 14.05 -36.02
C TYR A 405 -9.06 12.62 -36.02
N THR A 406 -7.87 12.44 -35.48
CA THR A 406 -7.28 11.12 -35.31
C THR A 406 -7.80 10.49 -34.03
N TYR A 407 -8.34 9.27 -34.15
CA TYR A 407 -8.68 8.44 -33.00
C TYR A 407 -7.41 8.00 -32.27
N GLN A 408 -7.46 8.01 -30.94
CA GLN A 408 -6.39 7.48 -30.10
C GLN A 408 -6.46 5.96 -30.03
N GLN A 409 -5.31 5.32 -29.84
CA GLN A 409 -5.21 3.87 -29.73
C GLN A 409 -5.13 3.48 -28.25
N LEU A 410 -6.24 3.03 -27.69
CA LEU A 410 -6.33 2.58 -26.31
C LEU A 410 -5.94 1.10 -26.21
N TYR A 411 -5.00 0.82 -25.31
CA TYR A 411 -4.62 -0.52 -24.92
C TYR A 411 -5.13 -0.76 -23.50
N SER A 412 -5.78 -1.91 -23.25
CA SER A 412 -6.24 -2.26 -21.92
C SER A 412 -5.93 -3.73 -21.66
N ASN A 413 -5.61 -4.07 -20.42
CA ASN A 413 -5.28 -5.44 -20.04
C ASN A 413 -6.38 -6.42 -20.47
N GLY A 414 -5.98 -7.45 -21.22
CA GLY A 414 -6.88 -8.49 -21.72
C GLY A 414 -7.82 -8.09 -22.86
N LYS A 415 -7.69 -6.89 -23.45
CA LYS A 415 -8.52 -6.44 -24.58
C LYS A 415 -7.65 -6.12 -25.81
N PRO A 416 -8.16 -6.33 -27.05
CA PRO A 416 -7.48 -5.85 -28.25
C PRO A 416 -7.44 -4.31 -28.26
N MET A 417 -6.48 -3.75 -29.00
CA MET A 417 -6.37 -2.30 -29.20
C MET A 417 -7.69 -1.74 -29.75
N GLN A 418 -8.15 -0.63 -29.16
CA GLN A 418 -9.38 0.05 -29.54
C GLN A 418 -9.07 1.45 -30.05
N GLN A 419 -9.72 1.85 -31.15
CA GLN A 419 -9.72 3.24 -31.58
C GLN A 419 -10.79 4.02 -30.80
N VAL A 420 -10.36 5.00 -30.02
CA VAL A 420 -11.22 5.80 -29.15
C VAL A 420 -11.04 7.28 -29.43
N PHE A 421 -12.16 8.01 -29.47
CA PHE A 421 -12.14 9.47 -29.50
C PHE A 421 -12.50 10.03 -28.12
N TRP A 422 -13.52 9.44 -27.49
CA TRP A 422 -13.94 9.76 -26.12
C TRP A 422 -13.39 8.73 -25.13
N LEU A 423 -12.73 9.25 -24.10
CA LEU A 423 -12.24 8.51 -22.94
C LEU A 423 -13.19 8.80 -21.77
N PRO A 424 -13.94 7.81 -21.26
CA PRO A 424 -14.78 8.00 -20.10
C PRO A 424 -13.94 8.07 -18.82
N VAL A 425 -14.35 8.91 -17.86
CA VAL A 425 -13.90 8.76 -16.47
C VAL A 425 -14.57 7.55 -15.81
N ASP A 426 -14.10 7.13 -14.64
CA ASP A 426 -14.72 6.00 -13.93
C ASP A 426 -16.18 6.33 -13.52
N ALA A 427 -17.11 5.49 -13.94
CA ALA A 427 -18.55 5.74 -13.77
C ALA A 427 -18.97 5.73 -12.29
N ASN A 428 -18.35 4.89 -11.46
CA ASN A 428 -18.66 4.82 -10.04
C ASN A 428 -18.15 6.09 -9.35
N TRP A 429 -16.90 6.47 -9.59
CA TRP A 429 -16.31 7.68 -9.03
C TRP A 429 -17.06 8.94 -9.48
N PHE A 430 -17.48 8.99 -10.75
CA PHE A 430 -18.34 10.07 -11.22
C PHE A 430 -19.67 10.11 -10.45
N SER A 431 -20.33 8.97 -10.23
CA SER A 431 -21.56 8.91 -9.42
C SER A 431 -21.34 9.29 -7.95
N VAL A 432 -20.18 8.99 -7.37
CA VAL A 432 -19.83 9.45 -6.02
C VAL A 432 -19.66 10.96 -6.01
N SER A 433 -18.99 11.51 -7.02
CA SER A 433 -18.73 12.95 -7.10
C SER A 433 -20.00 13.79 -7.14
N THR A 434 -21.11 13.28 -7.69
CA THR A 434 -22.37 14.02 -7.72
C THR A 434 -22.96 14.25 -6.32
N GLN A 435 -22.57 13.45 -5.32
CA GLN A 435 -22.98 13.66 -3.92
C GLN A 435 -22.43 14.95 -3.31
N LEU A 436 -21.34 15.49 -3.87
CA LEU A 436 -20.80 16.81 -3.47
C LEU A 436 -21.80 17.95 -3.70
N GLN A 437 -22.82 17.75 -4.53
CA GLN A 437 -23.91 18.72 -4.69
C GLN A 437 -24.70 18.92 -3.39
N GLU A 438 -24.74 17.91 -2.52
CA GLU A 438 -25.46 17.94 -1.25
C GLU A 438 -24.60 18.49 -0.09
N LEU A 439 -23.27 18.50 -0.25
CA LEU A 439 -22.31 18.91 0.79
C LEU A 439 -21.99 20.41 0.80
N ASP A 440 -22.60 21.21 -0.09
CA ASP A 440 -22.34 22.65 -0.26
C ASP A 440 -20.84 23.01 -0.24
N VAL A 441 -20.05 22.32 -1.09
CA VAL A 441 -18.59 22.52 -1.17
C VAL A 441 -18.28 24.02 -1.33
N VAL A 442 -17.51 24.55 -0.37
CA VAL A 442 -17.20 25.98 -0.33
C VAL A 442 -16.17 26.33 -1.39
N LEU A 443 -16.64 26.88 -2.51
CA LEU A 443 -15.80 27.46 -3.54
C LEU A 443 -15.44 28.92 -3.20
N GLN A 444 -14.17 29.25 -3.36
CA GLN A 444 -13.66 30.60 -3.16
C GLN A 444 -14.12 31.51 -4.31
N GLN A 445 -14.85 32.57 -3.95
CA GLN A 445 -15.20 33.64 -4.89
C GLN A 445 -14.10 34.71 -4.96
N CYS A 446 -13.35 34.89 -3.87
CA CYS A 446 -12.28 35.87 -3.75
C CYS A 446 -10.97 35.15 -3.45
N LEU A 447 -9.88 35.60 -4.08
CA LEU A 447 -8.54 35.16 -3.71
C LEU A 447 -7.98 36.02 -2.56
N ASP A 448 -8.27 37.32 -2.60
CA ASP A 448 -7.91 38.32 -1.59
C ASP A 448 -8.90 39.50 -1.66
N GLU A 449 -8.71 40.52 -0.82
CA GLU A 449 -9.58 41.73 -0.79
C GLU A 449 -9.58 42.54 -2.11
N LYS A 450 -8.59 42.31 -2.98
CA LYS A 450 -8.41 43.04 -4.24
C LYS A 450 -8.89 42.24 -5.45
N PHE A 451 -8.99 40.92 -5.35
CA PHE A 451 -9.40 40.03 -6.42
C PHE A 451 -10.59 39.15 -6.01
N CYS A 452 -11.77 39.54 -6.49
CA CYS A 452 -13.04 38.81 -6.32
C CYS A 452 -13.74 38.63 -7.65
N LEU A 453 -14.30 37.44 -7.87
CA LEU A 453 -15.12 37.14 -9.03
C LEU A 453 -16.50 37.81 -8.92
N PRO A 454 -17.08 38.27 -10.04
CA PRO A 454 -18.39 38.92 -10.05
C PRO A 454 -19.54 37.95 -9.79
N THR A 455 -19.32 36.65 -9.97
CA THR A 455 -20.31 35.60 -9.77
C THR A 455 -19.79 34.58 -8.76
N LYS A 456 -20.70 33.98 -7.99
CA LYS A 456 -20.35 32.88 -7.08
C LYS A 456 -20.03 31.64 -7.93
N PRO A 457 -18.84 31.03 -7.77
CA PRO A 457 -18.50 29.82 -8.50
C PRO A 457 -19.41 28.65 -8.15
N LYS A 458 -19.51 27.70 -9.09
CA LYS A 458 -20.26 26.45 -8.94
C LYS A 458 -19.49 25.24 -9.48
N VAL A 459 -19.87 24.06 -9.03
CA VAL A 459 -19.41 22.79 -9.63
C VAL A 459 -20.41 22.36 -10.72
N VAL A 460 -19.92 22.00 -11.90
CA VAL A 460 -20.75 21.61 -13.06
C VAL A 460 -20.36 20.22 -13.54
N TYR A 461 -21.33 19.30 -13.51
CA TYR A 461 -21.14 17.88 -13.79
C TYR A 461 -21.59 17.49 -15.20
N GLY A 462 -21.03 16.40 -15.71
CA GLY A 462 -21.52 15.74 -16.92
C GLY A 462 -21.09 16.42 -18.22
N LEU A 463 -20.16 17.36 -18.13
CA LEU A 463 -19.61 18.07 -19.28
C LEU A 463 -18.63 17.17 -20.05
N ARG A 464 -18.15 17.66 -21.20
CA ARG A 464 -17.04 17.05 -21.92
C ARG A 464 -15.82 17.95 -21.83
N GLY A 465 -14.66 17.37 -21.54
CA GLY A 465 -13.39 18.07 -21.60
C GLY A 465 -12.63 17.70 -22.87
N SER A 466 -11.58 18.45 -23.17
CA SER A 466 -10.60 18.06 -24.16
C SER A 466 -9.20 18.45 -23.76
N THR A 467 -8.23 17.75 -24.35
CA THR A 467 -6.82 17.99 -24.17
C THR A 467 -6.17 18.26 -25.52
N ALA A 468 -5.26 19.23 -25.59
CA ALA A 468 -4.41 19.44 -26.74
C ALA A 468 -3.03 19.92 -26.30
N ASP A 469 -1.99 19.67 -27.11
CA ASP A 469 -0.62 20.15 -26.84
C ASP A 469 -0.45 21.67 -27.11
N ILE A 470 -1.55 22.42 -27.13
CA ILE A 470 -1.58 23.85 -27.42
C ILE A 470 -2.45 24.58 -26.41
N PHE A 471 -1.97 25.71 -25.93
CA PHE A 471 -2.78 26.67 -25.20
C PHE A 471 -3.80 27.33 -26.15
N VAL A 472 -5.11 27.13 -25.88
CA VAL A 472 -6.17 27.64 -26.76
C VAL A 472 -6.50 29.10 -26.44
N ASN A 473 -5.82 30.02 -27.13
CA ASN A 473 -6.15 31.45 -27.11
C ASN A 473 -6.78 31.92 -28.43
N ASN A 474 -7.86 31.26 -28.85
CA ASN A 474 -8.55 31.61 -30.09
C ASN A 474 -10.07 31.41 -29.98
N ALA A 475 -10.84 32.50 -30.00
CA ALA A 475 -12.30 32.45 -29.87
C ALA A 475 -13.01 31.64 -30.97
N ALA A 476 -12.48 31.65 -32.21
CA ALA A 476 -13.06 30.88 -33.31
C ALA A 476 -12.83 29.38 -33.08
N TYR A 477 -11.61 29.00 -32.69
CA TYR A 477 -11.30 27.60 -32.37
C TYR A 477 -12.07 27.11 -31.13
N ARG A 478 -12.20 27.95 -30.10
CA ARG A 478 -13.06 27.69 -28.94
C ARG A 478 -14.49 27.36 -29.35
N LYS A 479 -15.14 28.26 -30.09
CA LYS A 479 -16.52 28.08 -30.58
C LYS A 479 -16.65 26.82 -31.42
N PHE A 480 -15.64 26.53 -32.24
CA PHE A 480 -15.61 25.29 -33.00
C PHE A 480 -15.60 24.05 -32.09
N LEU A 481 -14.75 23.99 -31.04
CA LEU A 481 -14.70 22.86 -30.10
C LEU A 481 -16.05 22.63 -29.41
N PHE A 482 -16.70 23.70 -28.95
CA PHE A 482 -18.03 23.62 -28.35
C PHE A 482 -19.09 23.18 -29.35
N ASN A 483 -19.22 23.86 -30.49
CA ASN A 483 -20.27 23.56 -31.47
C ASN A 483 -20.12 22.17 -32.10
N LYS A 484 -18.88 21.70 -32.31
CA LYS A 484 -18.61 20.45 -33.00
C LYS A 484 -18.69 19.24 -32.07
N PHE A 485 -18.19 19.37 -30.84
CA PHE A 485 -17.97 18.24 -29.94
C PHE A 485 -18.69 18.37 -28.59
N ASN A 486 -19.31 19.51 -28.33
CA ASN A 486 -19.89 19.89 -27.05
C ASN A 486 -18.84 19.91 -25.91
N ILE A 487 -17.61 20.32 -26.23
CA ILE A 487 -16.51 20.46 -25.28
C ILE A 487 -16.71 21.72 -24.46
N SER A 488 -16.68 21.60 -23.14
CA SER A 488 -16.82 22.73 -22.21
C SER A 488 -15.52 23.21 -21.60
N THR A 489 -14.51 22.35 -21.47
CA THR A 489 -13.20 22.71 -20.93
C THR A 489 -12.07 22.18 -21.80
N VAL A 490 -10.97 22.91 -21.86
CA VAL A 490 -9.76 22.53 -22.61
C VAL A 490 -8.53 22.68 -21.71
N ASP A 491 -7.73 21.62 -21.63
CA ASP A 491 -6.44 21.58 -20.93
C ASP A 491 -5.36 20.91 -21.80
N GLU A 492 -4.21 20.60 -21.19
CA GLU A 492 -3.03 20.06 -21.89
C GLU A 492 -2.71 18.61 -21.46
N GLU A 493 -3.43 18.05 -20.49
CA GLU A 493 -3.02 16.78 -19.86
C GLU A 493 -4.16 15.79 -19.46
N SER A 494 -5.42 16.21 -19.31
CA SER A 494 -6.48 15.35 -18.72
C SER A 494 -6.69 14.03 -19.47
N SER A 495 -6.79 14.07 -20.79
CA SER A 495 -7.07 12.88 -21.60
C SER A 495 -5.94 11.85 -21.49
N ALA A 496 -4.70 12.30 -21.34
CA ALA A 496 -3.54 11.42 -21.18
C ALA A 496 -3.59 10.70 -19.82
N VAL A 497 -3.93 11.42 -18.74
CA VAL A 497 -4.11 10.83 -17.41
C VAL A 497 -5.23 9.79 -17.41
N VAL A 498 -6.39 10.12 -18.00
CA VAL A 498 -7.53 9.19 -18.06
C VAL A 498 -7.22 7.97 -18.92
N MET A 499 -6.57 8.16 -20.08
CA MET A 499 -6.16 7.06 -20.95
C MET A 499 -5.19 6.10 -20.25
N THR A 500 -4.21 6.65 -19.52
CA THR A 500 -3.26 5.88 -18.72
C THR A 500 -3.96 5.09 -17.62
N SER A 501 -4.92 5.72 -16.93
CA SER A 501 -5.71 5.08 -15.88
C SER A 501 -6.53 3.90 -16.41
N ILE A 502 -7.25 4.09 -17.52
CA ILE A 502 -8.02 3.03 -18.19
C ILE A 502 -7.11 1.87 -18.61
N SER A 503 -5.94 2.19 -19.16
CA SER A 503 -4.98 1.18 -19.63
C SER A 503 -4.51 0.26 -18.51
N ASN A 504 -4.40 0.79 -17.29
CA ASN A 504 -3.97 0.07 -16.10
C ASN A 504 -5.13 -0.45 -15.23
N GLY A 505 -6.39 -0.21 -15.61
CA GLY A 505 -7.55 -0.64 -14.82
C GLY A 505 -7.71 0.11 -13.49
N VAL A 506 -7.18 1.33 -13.41
CA VAL A 506 -7.23 2.17 -12.20
C VAL A 506 -8.38 3.19 -12.36
N PRO A 507 -9.32 3.30 -11.41
CA PRO A 507 -10.38 4.31 -11.44
C PRO A 507 -9.79 5.72 -11.52
N CYS A 508 -10.41 6.60 -12.30
CA CYS A 508 -9.94 7.99 -12.43
C CYS A 508 -11.11 8.97 -12.54
N ILE A 509 -10.97 10.13 -11.90
CA ILE A 509 -11.87 11.27 -12.02
C ILE A 509 -11.06 12.55 -12.26
N VAL A 510 -11.71 13.54 -12.90
CA VAL A 510 -11.08 14.82 -13.26
C VAL A 510 -11.88 16.00 -12.70
N PHE A 511 -11.20 16.97 -12.09
CA PHE A 511 -11.76 18.24 -11.60
C PHE A 511 -11.02 19.43 -12.19
N ARG A 512 -11.67 20.21 -13.06
CA ARG A 512 -11.03 21.36 -13.73
C ARG A 512 -11.61 22.70 -13.29
N GLY A 513 -10.82 23.46 -12.55
CA GLY A 513 -11.11 24.85 -12.24
C GLY A 513 -10.97 25.71 -13.48
N VAL A 514 -11.96 26.53 -13.77
CA VAL A 514 -11.99 27.34 -14.99
C VAL A 514 -11.16 28.60 -14.75
N SER A 515 -10.03 28.72 -15.44
CA SER A 515 -9.14 29.88 -15.31
C SER A 515 -9.55 31.05 -16.19
N ASP A 516 -10.14 30.75 -17.35
CA ASP A 516 -10.31 31.70 -18.44
C ASP A 516 -11.43 31.31 -19.40
N LEU A 517 -11.81 32.26 -20.26
CA LEU A 517 -12.59 31.97 -21.47
C LEU A 517 -11.66 31.88 -22.67
N ALA A 518 -11.39 30.66 -23.14
CA ALA A 518 -10.36 30.34 -24.12
C ALA A 518 -10.44 31.23 -25.38
N GLY A 519 -9.50 32.17 -25.56
CA GLY A 519 -9.48 33.07 -26.72
C GLY A 519 -10.40 34.29 -26.68
N ALA A 520 -11.08 34.56 -25.57
CA ALA A 520 -11.84 35.80 -25.35
C ALA A 520 -11.56 36.45 -23.98
N GLY A 521 -10.58 35.95 -23.22
CA GLY A 521 -10.04 36.63 -22.05
C GLY A 521 -9.42 37.98 -22.42
N ASN A 522 -9.46 38.94 -21.51
CA ASN A 522 -8.62 40.14 -21.61
C ASN A 522 -7.15 39.69 -21.66
N LYS A 523 -6.25 40.46 -22.33
CA LYS A 523 -4.79 40.16 -22.41
C LYS A 523 -4.09 39.92 -21.06
N LEU A 524 -4.77 40.16 -19.94
CA LEU A 524 -4.41 39.86 -18.57
C LEU A 524 -5.53 39.03 -17.90
N GLU A 525 -5.64 37.74 -18.20
CA GLU A 525 -6.08 36.84 -17.15
C GLU A 525 -4.89 36.65 -16.22
N SER A 526 -5.02 37.26 -15.05
CA SER A 526 -3.95 37.35 -14.07
C SER A 526 -3.64 35.97 -13.51
N THR A 527 -2.40 35.80 -13.04
CA THR A 527 -2.01 34.69 -12.14
C THR A 527 -3.02 34.46 -11.01
N SER A 528 -3.75 35.49 -10.58
CA SER A 528 -4.83 35.39 -9.59
C SER A 528 -6.02 34.54 -10.05
N SER A 529 -6.43 34.61 -11.32
CA SER A 529 -7.57 33.83 -11.86
C SER A 529 -7.23 32.34 -11.90
N SER A 530 -6.04 32.00 -12.40
CA SER A 530 -5.54 30.62 -12.38
C SER A 530 -5.35 30.09 -10.96
N SER A 531 -4.82 30.90 -10.03
CA SER A 531 -4.68 30.51 -8.62
C SER A 531 -6.04 30.23 -7.96
N LEU A 532 -7.03 31.08 -8.19
CA LEU A 532 -8.38 30.89 -7.64
C LEU A 532 -9.05 29.64 -8.23
N ALA A 533 -8.93 29.43 -9.54
CA ALA A 533 -9.44 28.25 -10.22
C ALA A 533 -8.78 26.96 -9.69
N ALA A 534 -7.46 26.97 -9.51
CA ALA A 534 -6.71 25.85 -8.94
C ALA A 534 -7.15 25.54 -7.50
N LEU A 535 -7.35 26.57 -6.66
CA LEU A 535 -7.86 26.43 -5.30
C LEU A 535 -9.25 25.79 -5.30
N ASN A 536 -10.17 26.25 -6.15
CA ASN A 536 -11.51 25.67 -6.24
C ASN A 536 -11.48 24.22 -6.72
N ALA A 537 -10.65 23.89 -7.73
CA ALA A 537 -10.46 22.52 -8.18
C ALA A 537 -9.92 21.61 -7.07
N LEU A 538 -8.94 22.10 -6.29
CA LEU A 538 -8.39 21.40 -5.13
C LEU A 538 -9.44 21.18 -4.06
N SER A 539 -10.24 22.20 -3.71
CA SER A 539 -11.30 22.07 -2.70
C SER A 539 -12.27 20.94 -3.06
N VAL A 540 -12.74 20.90 -4.31
CA VAL A 540 -13.65 19.84 -4.77
C VAL A 540 -12.95 18.47 -4.74
N ALA A 541 -11.69 18.39 -5.16
CA ALA A 541 -10.91 17.16 -5.13
C ALA A 541 -10.72 16.62 -3.70
N VAL A 542 -10.44 17.48 -2.73
CA VAL A 542 -10.27 17.11 -1.31
C VAL A 542 -11.58 16.57 -0.72
N GLU A 543 -12.70 17.25 -0.96
CA GLU A 543 -14.02 16.79 -0.49
C GLU A 543 -14.40 15.45 -1.16
N PHE A 544 -14.10 15.29 -2.45
CA PHE A 544 -14.30 14.03 -3.15
C PHE A 544 -13.48 12.89 -2.51
N ILE A 545 -12.20 13.13 -2.22
CA ILE A 545 -11.33 12.15 -1.55
C ILE A 545 -11.92 11.77 -0.18
N GLY A 546 -12.46 12.74 0.57
CA GLY A 546 -13.18 12.51 1.82
C GLY A 546 -14.38 11.57 1.64
N LEU A 547 -15.23 11.83 0.64
CA LEU A 547 -16.38 10.98 0.31
C LEU A 547 -15.99 9.55 -0.06
N VAL A 548 -14.98 9.38 -0.92
CA VAL A 548 -14.49 8.06 -1.33
C VAL A 548 -13.98 7.29 -0.11
N GLY A 549 -13.23 7.96 0.78
CA GLY A 549 -12.74 7.36 2.02
C GLY A 549 -13.84 6.98 3.03
N GLN A 550 -15.00 7.64 2.98
CA GLN A 550 -16.16 7.30 3.81
C GLN A 550 -16.96 6.14 3.21
N GLN A 551 -17.16 6.08 1.89
CA GLN A 551 -17.92 5.00 1.26
C GLN A 551 -17.24 3.63 1.35
N THR A 552 -15.91 3.59 1.41
CA THR A 552 -15.19 2.35 1.74
C THR A 552 -15.52 1.81 3.12
N ASN A 553 -15.99 2.65 4.05
CA ASN A 553 -16.45 2.19 5.36
C ASN A 553 -17.92 1.71 5.35
N LEU A 554 -18.72 2.02 4.32
CA LEU A 554 -20.15 1.69 4.22
C LEU A 554 -20.45 0.45 3.37
N ARG A 555 -19.54 0.03 2.48
CA ARG A 555 -19.70 -1.19 1.65
C ARG A 555 -19.59 -2.52 2.43
N HIS A 556 -19.51 -2.46 3.75
CA HIS A 556 -19.48 -3.62 4.62
C HIS A 556 -20.78 -3.85 5.42
N ASP A 557 -21.82 -3.04 5.20
CA ASP A 557 -23.12 -3.16 5.86
C ASP A 557 -24.24 -3.81 5.00
N ASP A 558 -23.93 -4.37 3.81
CA ASP A 558 -24.90 -5.07 2.93
C ASP A 558 -24.69 -6.60 2.85
#